data_AF-A0A834MIW3-F1
#
_entry.id   AF-A0A834MIW3-F1
#
_cell.length_a   1.000
_cell.length_b   1.000
_cell.length_c   1.000
_cell.angle_alpha   90.00
_cell.angle_beta   90.00
_cell.angle_gamma   90.00
#
_symmetry.space_group_name_H-M   'P 1'
#
loop_
_entity.id
_entity.type
_entity.pdbx_description
1 polymer ?
#
loop_
_entity_poly.entity_id
_entity_poly.type
_entity_poly.pdbx_seq_one_letter_code
_entity_poly.pdbx_strand_id
1 'polypeptide(L)'
;MRFLLFSVVVYGIIYVAFSAIYIIPKGIGTPGDCYFVRIGPMRQGQIINRLNYTCGRAWCGKYGIMDISTCGIYESDRGVSKPDLSKPYPHCCPRPL
;
A
#
# COMPACT_ATOMS: atom_id res chain seq x y z
N MET A 1 -39.65 6.05 -34.67
CA MET A 1 -38.60 5.01 -34.66
C MET A 1 -37.17 5.54 -34.77
N ARG A 2 -36.88 6.55 -35.61
CA ARG A 2 -35.52 7.13 -35.73
C ARG A 2 -34.92 7.65 -34.42
N PHE A 3 -35.70 8.32 -33.56
CA PHE A 3 -35.21 8.82 -32.27
C PHE A 3 -34.82 7.73 -31.27
N LEU A 4 -35.50 6.57 -31.29
CA LEU A 4 -35.18 5.44 -30.41
C LEU A 4 -33.82 4.83 -30.77
N LEU A 5 -33.55 4.67 -32.06
CA LEU A 5 -32.26 4.16 -32.56
C LEU A 5 -31.09 5.06 -32.15
N PHE A 6 -31.27 6.39 -32.23
CA PHE A 6 -30.25 7.34 -31.75
C PHE A 6 -29.96 7.18 -30.26
N SER A 7 -30.99 6.98 -29.42
CA SER A 7 -30.78 6.83 -27.98
C SER A 7 -29.97 5.57 -27.64
N VAL A 8 -30.25 4.44 -28.29
CA VAL A 8 -29.56 3.16 -28.02
C VAL A 8 -28.08 3.25 -28.38
N VAL A 9 -27.76 3.89 -29.51
CA VAL A 9 -26.37 4.09 -29.94
C VAL A 9 -25.62 4.98 -28.94
N VAL A 10 -26.22 6.08 -28.49
CA VAL A 10 -25.59 6.98 -27.50
C VAL A 10 -25.34 6.26 -26.18
N TYR A 11 -26.32 5.50 -25.67
CA TYR A 11 -26.14 4.71 -24.44
C TYR A 11 -25.06 3.63 -24.58
N GLY A 12 -24.97 2.98 -25.74
CA GLY A 12 -23.91 2.00 -26.02
C GLY A 12 -22.51 2.61 -25.99
N ILE A 13 -22.33 3.79 -26.60
CA ILE A 13 -21.04 4.50 -26.60
C ILE A 13 -20.63 4.91 -25.18
N ILE A 14 -21.58 5.42 -24.39
CA ILE A 14 -21.33 5.78 -22.98
C ILE A 14 -20.89 4.54 -22.18
N TYR A 15 -21.59 3.41 -22.34
CA TYR A 15 -21.27 2.18 -21.61
C TYR A 15 -19.86 1.66 -21.93
N VAL A 16 -19.46 1.67 -23.19
CA VAL A 16 -18.12 1.26 -23.61
C VAL A 16 -17.06 2.20 -23.04
N ALA A 17 -17.29 3.52 -23.06
CA ALA A 17 -16.37 4.50 -22.48
C ALA A 17 -16.16 4.29 -20.97
N PHE A 18 -17.23 4.00 -20.22
CA PHE A 18 -17.12 3.69 -18.78
C PHE A 18 -16.38 2.38 -18.50
N SER A 19 -16.56 1.36 -19.35
CA SER A 19 -15.86 0.07 -19.19
C SER A 19 -14.35 0.19 -19.42
N ALA A 20 -13.91 1.09 -20.30
CA ALA A 20 -12.49 1.33 -20.55
C ALA A 20 -11.76 1.91 -19.32
N ILE A 21 -12.44 2.74 -18.52
CA ILE A 21 -11.87 3.37 -17.31
C ILE A 21 -11.57 2.32 -16.23
N TYR A 22 -12.33 1.22 -16.18
CA TYR A 22 -12.15 0.15 -15.18
C TYR A 22 -10.97 -0.78 -15.46
N ILE A 23 -10.50 -0.86 -16.72
CA ILE A 23 -9.48 -1.83 -17.16
C ILE A 23 -8.08 -1.20 -17.13
N ILE A 24 -7.96 0.12 -17.06
CA ILE A 24 -6.65 0.78 -16.97
C ILE A 24 -5.99 0.36 -15.66
N PRO A 25 -4.80 -0.28 -15.69
CA PRO A 25 -4.09 -0.63 -14.47
C PRO A 25 -3.84 0.66 -13.70
N LYS A 26 -4.37 0.67 -12.48
CA LYS A 26 -4.25 1.77 -11.53
C LYS A 26 -2.78 2.16 -11.40
N GLY A 27 -2.41 3.31 -11.99
CA GLY A 27 -1.06 3.85 -11.91
C GLY A 27 -0.64 4.17 -10.47
N ILE A 28 0.66 4.38 -10.26
CA ILE A 28 1.17 4.89 -8.99
C ILE A 28 0.38 6.16 -8.62
N GLY A 29 -0.26 6.19 -7.46
CA GLY A 29 -1.08 7.32 -7.01
C GLY A 29 -2.57 7.23 -7.34
N THR A 30 -3.14 6.04 -7.62
CA THR A 30 -4.59 5.94 -7.67
C THR A 30 -5.24 6.15 -6.31
N PRO A 31 -6.49 6.67 -6.27
CA PRO A 31 -7.19 6.91 -5.02
C PRO A 31 -7.28 5.62 -4.19
N GLY A 32 -6.67 5.64 -3.00
CA GLY A 32 -6.68 4.54 -2.03
C GLY A 32 -5.40 3.71 -1.93
N ASP A 33 -4.51 3.78 -2.93
CA ASP A 33 -3.21 3.10 -2.87
C ASP A 33 -2.15 4.00 -2.19
N CYS A 34 -1.24 3.39 -1.43
CA CYS A 34 -0.14 4.08 -0.77
C CYS A 34 1.16 3.86 -1.54
N TYR A 35 2.06 4.86 -1.50
CA TYR A 35 3.38 4.75 -2.09
C TYR A 35 4.45 5.25 -1.13
N PHE A 36 5.50 4.45 -0.94
CA PHE A 36 6.68 4.87 -0.20
C PHE A 36 7.94 4.38 -0.89
N VAL A 37 8.90 5.29 -1.12
CA VAL A 37 10.09 5.05 -1.94
C VAL A 37 10.88 3.81 -1.52
N ARG A 38 10.92 3.48 -0.21
CA ARG A 38 11.69 2.34 0.29
C ARG A 38 10.93 1.00 0.28
N ILE A 39 9.61 1.03 0.12
CA ILE A 39 8.73 -0.15 0.21
C ILE A 39 8.11 -0.48 -1.16
N GLY A 40 7.91 0.53 -1.99
CA GLY A 40 7.19 0.42 -3.25
C GLY A 40 5.69 0.74 -3.08
N PRO A 41 4.88 0.42 -4.11
CA PRO A 41 3.44 0.59 -4.05
C PRO A 41 2.80 -0.43 -3.09
N MET A 42 1.82 0.04 -2.32
CA MET A 42 1.01 -0.76 -1.41
C MET A 42 -0.46 -0.57 -1.73
N ARG A 43 -1.22 -1.67 -1.75
CA ARG A 43 -2.67 -1.63 -1.90
C ARG A 43 -3.34 -1.19 -0.61
N GLN A 44 -4.52 -0.58 -0.73
CA GLN A 44 -5.37 -0.28 0.43
C GLN A 44 -5.60 -1.53 1.30
N GLY A 45 -5.36 -1.42 2.60
CA GLY A 45 -5.48 -2.51 3.58
C GLY A 45 -4.27 -3.44 3.64
N GLN A 46 -3.28 -3.29 2.76
CA GLN A 46 -2.08 -4.12 2.77
C GLN A 46 -1.21 -3.82 4.00
N ILE A 47 -0.68 -4.89 4.60
CA ILE A 47 0.27 -4.83 5.71
C ILE A 47 1.56 -5.51 5.27
N ILE A 48 2.70 -4.85 5.49
CA ILE A 48 4.04 -5.40 5.28
C ILE A 48 4.75 -5.39 6.63
N ASN A 49 5.09 -6.57 7.16
CA ASN A 49 5.73 -6.71 8.48
C ASN A 49 7.27 -6.77 8.42
N ARG A 50 7.84 -6.55 7.24
CA ARG A 50 9.28 -6.60 6.99
C ARG A 50 9.65 -5.56 5.94
N LEU A 51 10.39 -4.54 6.36
CA LEU A 51 10.94 -3.55 5.44
C LEU A 51 12.28 -4.07 4.93
N ASN A 52 12.61 -3.86 3.65
CA ASN A 52 13.77 -4.48 2.99
C ASN A 52 15.11 -4.30 3.73
N TYR A 53 15.26 -3.23 4.52
CA TYR A 53 16.50 -2.88 5.20
C TYR A 53 16.35 -2.60 6.69
N THR A 54 15.13 -2.72 7.24
CA THR A 54 14.85 -2.35 8.63
C THR A 54 13.77 -3.24 9.25
N CYS A 55 13.84 -3.47 10.55
CA CYS A 55 12.75 -4.09 11.28
C CYS A 55 11.63 -3.06 11.50
N GLY A 56 10.48 -3.31 10.88
CA GLY A 56 9.35 -2.41 10.94
C GLY A 56 8.13 -3.00 10.25
N ARG A 57 6.99 -2.35 10.47
CA ARG A 57 5.71 -2.65 9.87
C ARG A 57 5.23 -1.42 9.11
N ALA A 58 4.74 -1.62 7.89
CA ALA A 58 4.00 -0.61 7.15
C ALA A 58 2.57 -1.10 6.91
N TRP A 59 1.62 -0.18 7.04
CA TRP A 59 0.22 -0.42 6.74
C TRP A 59 -0.30 0.68 5.84
N CYS A 60 -0.95 0.29 4.74
CA CYS A 60 -1.69 1.23 3.91
C CYS A 60 -3.14 1.27 4.38
N GLY A 61 -3.49 2.36 5.06
CA GLY A 61 -4.83 2.64 5.57
C GLY A 61 -5.81 3.09 4.49
N LYS A 62 -7.03 3.42 4.93
CA LYS A 62 -8.03 4.01 4.03
C LYS A 62 -7.59 5.43 3.65
N TYR A 63 -7.97 5.88 2.44
CA TYR A 63 -7.65 7.22 1.91
C TYR A 63 -6.18 7.46 1.58
N GLY A 64 -5.38 6.40 1.38
CA GLY A 64 -3.96 6.54 1.03
C GLY A 64 -3.06 6.98 2.19
N ILE A 65 -3.57 6.95 3.43
CA ILE A 65 -2.78 7.21 4.62
C ILE A 65 -1.93 5.98 4.90
N MET A 66 -0.61 6.16 4.96
CA MET A 66 0.31 5.09 5.29
C MET A 66 0.84 5.27 6.73
N ASP A 67 0.76 4.20 7.51
CA ASP A 67 1.34 4.11 8.84
C ASP A 67 2.62 3.26 8.78
N ILE A 68 3.73 3.78 9.29
CA ILE A 68 4.99 3.05 9.41
C ILE A 68 5.37 3.03 10.89
N SER A 69 5.47 1.82 11.44
CA SER A 69 5.97 1.55 12.78
C SER A 69 7.35 0.89 12.69
N THR A 70 8.35 1.47 13.34
CA THR A 70 9.70 0.89 13.47
C THR A 70 9.97 0.45 14.90
N CYS A 71 11.12 -0.18 15.14
CA CYS A 71 11.58 -0.42 16.50
C CYS A 71 11.86 0.92 17.20
N GLY A 72 11.54 0.99 18.48
CA GLY A 72 11.96 2.10 19.33
C GLY A 72 13.49 2.14 19.49
N ILE A 73 13.98 3.28 19.96
CA ILE A 73 15.38 3.43 20.36
C ILE A 73 15.52 2.81 21.75
N TYR A 74 16.46 1.87 21.88
CA TYR A 74 16.80 1.25 23.16
C TYR A 74 18.22 1.65 23.53
N GLU A 75 18.42 2.02 24.78
CA GLU A 75 19.73 2.29 25.38
C GLU A 75 19.89 1.35 26.58
N SER A 76 21.07 0.73 26.69
CA SER A 76 21.43 -0.19 27.78
C SER A 76 22.93 -0.10 28.02
N ASP A 77 23.34 -0.16 29.29
CA ASP A 77 24.76 -0.15 29.70
C ASP A 77 25.57 -1.29 29.09
N ARG A 78 24.91 -2.40 28.75
CA ARG A 78 25.52 -3.57 28.11
C ARG A 78 25.39 -3.55 26.58
N GLY A 79 24.79 -2.51 26.02
CA GLY A 79 24.45 -2.41 24.62
C GLY A 79 23.14 -3.11 24.25
N VAL A 80 22.84 -3.13 22.95
CA VAL A 80 21.62 -3.69 22.38
C VAL A 80 21.94 -4.75 21.35
N SER A 81 21.10 -5.79 21.26
CA SER A 81 21.24 -6.84 20.26
C SER A 81 20.99 -6.30 18.85
N LYS A 82 21.61 -6.93 17.84
CA LYS A 82 21.34 -6.60 16.43
C LYS A 82 19.91 -7.00 16.06
N PRO A 83 19.23 -6.26 15.16
CA PRO A 83 17.93 -6.66 14.64
C PRO A 83 17.98 -8.04 13.97
N ASP A 84 17.02 -8.90 14.29
CA ASP A 84 16.88 -10.21 13.67
C ASP A 84 15.90 -10.12 12.50
N LEU A 85 16.41 -9.71 11.33
CA LEU A 85 15.58 -9.53 10.14
C LEU A 85 14.92 -10.83 9.66
N SER A 86 15.28 -12.02 10.17
CA SER A 86 14.60 -13.27 9.82
C SER A 86 13.16 -13.35 10.37
N LYS A 87 12.86 -12.55 11.40
CA LYS A 87 11.55 -12.53 12.08
C LYS A 87 10.68 -11.35 11.60
N PRO A 88 9.35 -11.45 11.72
CA PRO A 88 8.46 -10.32 11.45
C PRO A 88 8.53 -9.28 12.57
N TYR A 89 8.19 -8.02 12.27
CA TYR A 89 7.96 -7.02 13.32
C TYR A 89 6.80 -7.45 14.24
N PRO A 90 6.89 -7.27 15.58
CA PRO A 90 7.97 -6.62 16.34
C PRO A 90 9.10 -7.57 16.77
N HIS A 91 9.04 -8.85 16.41
CA HIS A 91 10.00 -9.86 16.87
C HIS A 91 11.41 -9.69 16.29
N CYS A 92 11.58 -8.96 15.19
CA CYS A 92 12.89 -8.60 14.64
C CYS A 92 13.59 -7.44 15.38
N CYS A 93 12.95 -6.82 16.37
CA CYS A 93 13.52 -5.64 17.03
C CYS A 93 14.72 -5.96 17.94
N PRO A 94 15.70 -5.04 18.02
CA PRO A 94 16.74 -5.05 19.05
C PRO A 94 16.17 -5.22 20.46
N ARG A 95 16.90 -5.91 21.31
CA ARG A 95 16.60 -6.08 22.73
C ARG A 95 17.81 -5.65 23.57
N PRO A 96 17.61 -5.12 24.79
CA PRO A 96 18.70 -4.92 25.74
C PRO A 96 19.45 -6.23 26.01
N LEU A 97 20.78 -6.14 26.14
CA LEU A 97 21.68 -7.26 26.51
C LEU A 97 21.83 -7.41 28.03
#